data_AF-A0A523DQE0-F1
#
_entry.id   AF-A0A523DQE0-F1
#
_cell.length_a   1.000
_cell.length_b   1.000
_cell.length_c   1.000
_cell.angle_alpha   90.00
_cell.angle_beta   90.00
_cell.angle_gamma   90.00
#
_symmetry.space_group_name_H-M   'P 1'
#
loop_
_entity.id
_entity.type
_entity.pdbx_description
1 polymer ?
#
loop_
_entity_poly.entity_id
_entity_poly.type
_entity_poly.pdbx_seq_one_letter_code
_entity_poly.pdbx_strand_id
1 'polypeptide(L)'
;MLSCAAHQKLVPQGEFMIRRITLSLLLLTAVALVFALVTVIILPGQTAEAAGGKVTDPLGVAPQRYAYFPGTEELGRDEIRLIACGTGMPSARRSQAATCFLVELGNGDKLLFDIGSGSHANLQGLMIPADFLTKIFLTHLHTDHWGDLTSLWAGGWTAGRTGPLQVWGPSGAREDMGTAYAVKNMLKAYNWDYMTRAAIINPAPGEIKVTEFDYKGVNEVIYQENGVTIRSWPAIHAGDGPISFSLEWNGYKVVIGGDTAPNKWFLEYAKDADLAVHEAFMTSKTFVEKYGQPPQLAARINLTFHTSAQAFGKIMSTVRPRHAVAYHFFNDEDTRYQVYEGIRETYDGPLSMADDNMVWNITRDKITERMVISPDDAWDVPGPNRPLPPDRSRKSEYTKFTLEGRFDTSDVDGVWLKSFMEEYGLTEEDLKGGE
;
A
#
# COMPACT_ATOMS: atom_id res chain seq x y z
N MET A 1 50.99 40.21 91.03
CA MET A 1 49.65 40.47 90.45
C MET A 1 49.82 40.60 88.94
N LEU A 2 49.00 39.91 88.11
CA LEU A 2 48.85 40.12 86.64
C LEU A 2 50.18 40.00 85.81
N SER A 3 50.28 39.89 84.48
CA SER A 3 49.43 39.53 83.32
C SER A 3 50.39 39.19 82.14
N CYS A 4 50.06 38.55 81.01
CA CYS A 4 48.85 37.91 80.47
C CYS A 4 49.29 36.81 79.45
N ALA A 5 48.37 36.15 78.73
CA ALA A 5 48.68 35.22 77.63
C ALA A 5 47.97 35.57 76.32
N ALA A 6 48.62 35.29 75.18
CA ALA A 6 48.09 35.56 73.83
C ALA A 6 47.36 34.34 73.23
N HIS A 7 46.44 34.59 72.29
CA HIS A 7 45.76 33.56 71.51
C HIS A 7 45.69 33.94 70.03
N GLN A 8 45.99 32.95 69.18
CA GLN A 8 46.06 33.07 67.72
C GLN A 8 44.75 32.51 67.13
N LYS A 9 44.08 33.26 66.23
CA LYS A 9 42.83 32.81 65.58
C LYS A 9 43.08 32.38 64.14
N LEU A 10 42.51 31.23 63.78
CA LEU A 10 42.39 30.73 62.41
C LEU A 10 41.26 31.46 61.66
N VAL A 11 41.40 31.62 60.34
CA VAL A 11 40.40 32.20 59.44
C VAL A 11 39.76 31.06 58.61
N PRO A 12 38.42 31.01 58.43
CA PRO A 12 37.76 29.89 57.75
C PRO A 12 37.80 30.01 56.22
N GLN A 13 38.22 28.96 55.53
CA GLN A 13 38.30 28.92 54.05
C GLN A 13 36.96 28.59 53.33
N GLY A 14 35.86 28.40 54.06
CA GLY A 14 34.61 27.84 53.50
C GLY A 14 33.85 28.73 52.50
N GLU A 15 33.77 30.04 52.74
CA GLU A 15 32.87 30.92 51.96
C GLU A 15 33.35 31.16 50.52
N PHE A 16 34.67 31.14 50.28
CA PHE A 16 35.26 31.41 48.96
C PHE A 16 35.01 30.27 47.96
N MET A 17 34.90 29.03 48.45
CA MET A 17 34.72 27.85 47.60
C MET A 17 33.27 27.71 47.12
N ILE A 18 32.29 28.02 47.99
CA ILE A 18 30.86 27.96 47.66
C ILE A 18 30.53 28.95 46.52
N ARG A 19 30.97 30.21 46.62
CA ARG A 19 30.71 31.23 45.57
C ARG A 19 31.24 30.84 44.19
N ARG A 20 32.38 30.14 44.11
CA ARG A 20 32.94 29.66 42.83
C ARG A 20 32.11 28.54 42.23
N ILE A 21 31.58 27.62 43.04
CA ILE A 21 30.74 26.51 42.56
C ILE A 21 29.39 27.05 42.05
N THR A 22 28.76 28.01 42.75
CA THR A 22 27.49 28.60 42.29
C THR A 22 27.64 29.36 40.98
N LEU A 23 28.72 30.13 40.79
CA LEU A 23 28.98 30.84 39.53
C LEU A 23 29.20 29.87 38.36
N SER A 24 29.94 28.78 38.56
CA SER A 24 30.19 27.78 37.52
C SER A 24 28.92 27.03 37.11
N LEU A 25 28.03 26.68 38.05
CA LEU A 25 26.74 26.06 37.72
C LEU A 25 25.84 27.01 36.91
N LEU A 26 25.78 28.29 37.29
CA LEU A 26 25.01 29.31 36.56
C LEU A 26 25.57 29.57 35.15
N LEU A 27 26.88 29.48 34.96
CA LEU A 27 27.49 29.59 33.64
C LEU A 27 27.18 28.36 32.78
N LEU A 28 27.23 27.16 33.35
CA LEU A 28 26.91 25.91 32.66
C LEU A 28 25.43 25.83 32.25
N THR A 29 24.49 26.25 33.10
CA THR A 29 23.07 26.29 32.73
C THR A 29 22.79 27.37 31.69
N ALA A 30 23.44 28.54 31.77
CA ALA A 30 23.32 29.58 30.74
C ALA A 30 23.87 29.13 29.37
N VAL A 31 25.03 28.46 29.33
CA VAL A 31 25.59 27.92 28.08
C VAL A 31 24.73 26.79 27.51
N ALA A 32 24.17 25.92 28.36
CA ALA A 32 23.24 24.88 27.93
C ALA A 32 21.93 25.47 27.36
N LEU A 33 21.39 26.53 27.97
CA LEU A 33 20.23 27.26 27.46
C LEU A 33 20.52 27.99 26.14
N VAL A 34 21.71 28.59 25.98
CA VAL A 34 22.10 29.22 24.72
C VAL A 34 22.31 28.18 23.62
N PHE A 35 22.93 27.03 23.90
CA PHE A 35 23.00 25.94 22.93
C PHE A 35 21.59 25.44 22.58
N ALA A 36 20.71 25.19 23.55
CA ALA A 36 19.33 24.77 23.30
C ALA A 36 18.51 25.79 22.48
N LEU A 37 18.74 27.10 22.65
CA LEU A 37 18.11 28.14 21.82
C LEU A 37 18.71 28.20 20.41
N VAL A 38 20.01 27.97 20.25
CA VAL A 38 20.70 28.03 18.95
C VAL A 38 20.39 26.81 18.09
N THR A 39 20.20 25.60 18.67
CA THR A 39 19.76 24.42 17.89
C THR A 39 18.32 24.54 17.36
N VAL A 40 17.53 25.50 17.85
CA VAL A 40 16.15 25.76 17.38
C VAL A 40 16.12 26.69 16.16
N ILE A 41 17.25 27.30 15.78
CA ILE A 41 17.31 28.32 14.72
C ILE A 41 18.22 27.87 13.58
N ILE A 42 17.62 27.64 12.41
CA ILE A 42 18.22 27.21 11.13
C ILE A 42 18.54 25.70 11.06
N LEU A 43 17.50 24.88 11.19
CA LEU A 43 17.23 23.93 10.11
C LEU A 43 16.51 24.71 9.00
N PRO A 44 16.95 24.67 7.73
CA PRO A 44 16.12 25.13 6.63
C PRO A 44 14.91 24.19 6.58
N GLY A 45 13.77 24.66 7.04
CA GLY A 45 12.56 23.85 7.09
C GLY A 45 12.21 23.37 5.69
N GLN A 46 12.35 22.07 5.45
CA GLN A 46 11.38 21.39 4.60
C GLN A 46 10.04 21.58 5.30
N THR A 47 9.30 22.61 4.89
CA THR A 47 7.90 22.75 5.26
C THR A 47 7.17 21.61 4.57
N ALA A 48 7.07 20.48 5.27
CA ALA A 48 5.90 19.64 5.13
C ALA A 48 4.71 20.54 5.43
N GLU A 49 4.11 21.10 4.37
CA GLU A 49 2.82 21.76 4.48
C GLU A 49 1.87 20.68 4.99
N ALA A 50 1.53 20.75 6.27
CA ALA A 50 0.41 20.00 6.80
C ALA A 50 -0.79 20.36 5.91
N ALA A 51 -1.25 19.40 5.11
CA ALA A 51 -2.43 19.60 4.30
C ALA A 51 -3.55 20.07 5.24
N GLY A 52 -4.27 21.12 4.88
CA GLY A 52 -5.20 21.76 5.81
C GLY A 52 -5.67 23.11 5.31
N GLY A 53 -6.56 23.09 4.32
CA GLY A 53 -7.17 24.32 3.84
C GLY A 53 -7.98 25.01 4.94
N LYS A 54 -7.84 26.34 5.04
CA LYS A 54 -8.56 27.13 6.04
C LYS A 54 -10.07 27.06 5.78
N VAL A 55 -10.83 26.57 6.76
CA VAL A 55 -12.30 26.61 6.75
C VAL A 55 -12.77 28.07 6.74
N THR A 56 -13.67 28.41 5.81
CA THR A 56 -14.20 29.77 5.60
C THR A 56 -15.70 29.92 5.91
N ASP A 57 -16.43 28.81 6.00
CA ASP A 57 -17.88 28.76 6.25
C ASP A 57 -18.16 27.69 7.33
N PRO A 58 -18.90 28.00 8.42
CA PRO A 58 -19.27 27.03 9.45
C PRO A 58 -20.19 25.89 8.95
N LEU A 59 -20.81 26.02 7.78
CA LEU A 59 -21.61 24.97 7.12
C LEU A 59 -20.89 24.35 5.90
N GLY A 60 -19.68 24.82 5.58
CA GLY A 60 -18.93 24.42 4.40
C GLY A 60 -18.10 23.14 4.60
N VAL A 61 -17.75 22.50 3.48
CA VAL A 61 -16.78 21.40 3.45
C VAL A 61 -15.38 21.95 3.72
N ALA A 62 -14.62 21.32 4.62
CA ALA A 62 -13.22 21.67 4.85
C ALA A 62 -12.38 21.40 3.59
N PRO A 63 -11.75 22.43 2.97
CA PRO A 63 -10.95 22.25 1.75
C PRO A 63 -9.57 21.66 2.07
N GLN A 64 -8.94 20.99 1.10
CA GLN A 64 -7.56 20.45 1.20
C GLN A 64 -7.27 19.76 2.55
N ARG A 65 -7.99 18.67 2.87
CA ARG A 65 -7.95 18.04 4.20
C ARG A 65 -6.59 17.40 4.52
N TYR A 66 -6.20 17.43 5.81
CA TYR A 66 -4.94 16.83 6.30
C TYR A 66 -4.84 15.32 6.08
N ALA A 67 -5.98 14.64 6.01
CA ALA A 67 -6.11 13.24 5.64
C ALA A 67 -7.02 13.12 4.40
N TYR A 68 -6.83 12.06 3.64
CA TYR A 68 -7.75 11.67 2.56
C TYR A 68 -8.88 10.82 3.14
N PHE A 69 -10.12 11.21 2.88
CA PHE A 69 -11.28 10.34 3.14
C PHE A 69 -11.74 9.81 1.78
N PRO A 70 -11.71 8.49 1.53
CA PRO A 70 -12.06 7.94 0.22
C PRO A 70 -13.45 8.35 -0.27
N GLY A 71 -13.58 8.55 -1.58
CA GLY A 71 -14.83 9.02 -2.20
C GLY A 71 -15.18 10.50 -1.96
N THR A 72 -14.41 11.25 -1.16
CA THR A 72 -14.76 12.65 -0.79
C THR A 72 -13.99 13.75 -1.54
N GLU A 73 -13.04 13.39 -2.41
CA GLU A 73 -12.19 14.34 -3.16
C GLU A 73 -12.20 13.99 -4.66
N GLU A 74 -12.70 14.93 -5.47
CA GLU A 74 -12.52 14.92 -6.92
C GLU A 74 -11.03 14.88 -7.27
N LEU A 75 -10.66 14.07 -8.26
CA LEU A 75 -9.29 13.97 -8.74
C LEU A 75 -9.09 14.93 -9.92
N GLY A 76 -8.08 15.80 -9.85
CA GLY A 76 -7.80 16.78 -10.91
C GLY A 76 -7.41 16.14 -12.24
N ARG A 77 -7.72 16.81 -13.37
CA ARG A 77 -7.38 16.31 -14.72
C ARG A 77 -5.88 16.15 -14.98
N ASP A 78 -5.06 16.90 -14.25
CA ASP A 78 -3.60 16.85 -14.27
C ASP A 78 -3.07 16.35 -12.92
N GLU A 79 -3.68 15.30 -12.36
CA GLU A 79 -3.33 14.73 -11.06
C GLU A 79 -3.28 13.19 -11.12
N ILE A 80 -2.37 12.60 -10.33
CA ILE A 80 -2.37 11.18 -9.98
C ILE A 80 -2.56 11.05 -8.47
N ARG A 81 -3.34 10.06 -8.04
CA ARG A 81 -3.44 9.65 -6.63
C ARG A 81 -2.99 8.20 -6.50
N LEU A 82 -1.87 7.96 -5.81
CA LEU A 82 -1.40 6.61 -5.47
C LEU A 82 -1.75 6.30 -4.02
N ILE A 83 -2.32 5.12 -3.74
CA ILE A 83 -2.72 4.66 -2.41
C ILE A 83 -2.03 3.32 -2.11
N ALA A 84 -1.38 3.21 -0.96
CA ALA A 84 -0.82 1.95 -0.47
C ALA A 84 -1.92 1.14 0.23
N CYS A 85 -2.51 0.19 -0.50
CA CYS A 85 -3.49 -0.76 0.01
C CYS A 85 -2.84 -1.96 0.73
N GLY A 86 -1.52 -2.06 0.71
CA GLY A 86 -0.74 -3.00 1.52
C GLY A 86 0.77 -2.76 1.36
N THR A 87 1.52 -2.82 2.45
CA THR A 87 2.94 -2.43 2.52
C THR A 87 3.85 -3.45 3.19
N GLY A 88 3.25 -4.52 3.74
CA GLY A 88 3.87 -5.49 4.63
C GLY A 88 4.68 -6.58 3.94
N MET A 89 4.48 -7.82 4.40
CA MET A 89 5.36 -8.97 4.19
C MET A 89 4.51 -10.25 3.99
N PRO A 90 5.10 -11.41 3.58
CA PRO A 90 4.38 -12.70 3.56
C PRO A 90 3.79 -13.12 4.93
N SER A 91 4.38 -12.63 6.02
CA SER A 91 3.86 -12.81 7.37
C SER A 91 2.73 -11.81 7.64
N ALA A 92 1.49 -12.26 7.46
CA ALA A 92 0.29 -11.45 7.57
C ALA A 92 0.14 -10.77 8.94
N ARG A 93 -0.34 -9.52 8.92
CA ARG A 93 -0.70 -8.71 10.09
C ARG A 93 -2.01 -7.95 9.83
N ARG A 94 -2.68 -7.53 10.89
CA ARG A 94 -3.82 -6.58 10.78
C ARG A 94 -3.38 -5.15 10.50
N SER A 95 -2.19 -4.76 10.96
CA SER A 95 -1.66 -3.40 10.80
C SER A 95 -1.05 -3.15 9.42
N GLN A 96 -0.61 -4.21 8.74
CA GLN A 96 -0.03 -4.16 7.41
C GLN A 96 -0.44 -5.41 6.62
N ALA A 97 -1.30 -5.22 5.63
CA ALA A 97 -1.57 -6.18 4.57
C ALA A 97 -0.32 -6.32 3.66
N ALA A 98 -0.30 -7.37 2.86
CA ALA A 98 0.76 -7.59 1.90
C ALA A 98 0.62 -6.69 0.65
N THR A 99 1.73 -6.50 -0.09
CA THR A 99 1.94 -5.50 -1.14
C THR A 99 0.74 -5.28 -2.08
N CYS A 100 0.24 -4.04 -2.13
CA CYS A 100 -0.79 -3.61 -3.08
C CYS A 100 -0.79 -2.09 -3.20
N PHE A 101 -0.74 -1.58 -4.43
CA PHE A 101 -0.82 -0.14 -4.72
C PHE A 101 -1.93 0.15 -5.73
N LEU A 102 -2.88 1.01 -5.37
CA LEU A 102 -3.86 1.55 -6.31
C LEU A 102 -3.35 2.87 -6.88
N VAL A 103 -3.35 2.99 -8.21
CA VAL A 103 -3.13 4.27 -8.91
C VAL A 103 -4.43 4.72 -9.56
N GLU A 104 -4.91 5.89 -9.15
CA GLU A 104 -6.00 6.62 -9.81
C GLU A 104 -5.43 7.78 -10.65
N LEU A 105 -5.90 7.92 -11.88
CA LEU A 105 -5.45 8.95 -12.82
C LEU A 105 -6.57 9.96 -13.12
N GLY A 106 -6.21 11.22 -13.34
CA GLY A 106 -7.15 12.31 -13.68
C GLY A 106 -7.94 12.15 -14.98
N ASN A 107 -7.63 11.15 -15.82
CA ASN A 107 -8.45 10.75 -16.97
C ASN A 107 -9.61 9.80 -16.58
N GLY A 108 -9.63 9.31 -15.33
CA GLY A 108 -10.61 8.36 -14.78
C GLY A 108 -10.10 6.92 -14.64
N ASP A 109 -9.00 6.54 -15.32
CA ASP A 109 -8.42 5.20 -15.22
C ASP A 109 -7.95 4.89 -13.80
N LYS A 110 -8.09 3.61 -13.42
CA LYS A 110 -7.61 3.05 -12.16
C LYS A 110 -6.90 1.74 -12.43
N LEU A 111 -5.75 1.57 -11.79
CA LEU A 111 -4.76 0.55 -12.11
C LEU A 111 -4.20 0.00 -10.80
N LEU A 112 -4.35 -1.29 -10.55
CA LEU A 112 -3.80 -1.96 -9.38
C LEU A 112 -2.42 -2.53 -9.71
N PHE A 113 -1.44 -2.27 -8.85
CA PHE A 113 -0.09 -2.83 -8.93
C PHE A 113 0.14 -3.72 -7.71
N ASP A 114 0.25 -5.02 -7.97
CA ASP A 114 0.12 -6.11 -7.00
C ASP A 114 -1.23 -6.12 -6.25
N ILE A 115 -1.55 -7.26 -5.64
CA ILE A 115 -2.73 -7.47 -4.79
C ILE A 115 -2.47 -8.59 -3.78
N GLY A 116 -1.54 -8.33 -2.87
CA GLY A 116 -1.09 -9.25 -1.83
C GLY A 116 -2.17 -9.63 -0.81
N SER A 117 -1.98 -10.77 -0.16
CA SER A 117 -2.84 -11.28 0.92
C SER A 117 -3.30 -10.22 1.93
N GLY A 118 -4.61 -10.06 2.08
CA GLY A 118 -5.27 -9.11 2.99
C GLY A 118 -5.51 -7.70 2.44
N SER A 119 -4.88 -7.32 1.32
CA SER A 119 -4.98 -5.96 0.77
C SER A 119 -6.36 -5.61 0.20
N HIS A 120 -7.19 -6.60 -0.12
CA HIS A 120 -8.55 -6.37 -0.61
C HIS A 120 -9.43 -5.69 0.46
N ALA A 121 -9.14 -5.88 1.76
CA ALA A 121 -9.85 -5.19 2.84
C ALA A 121 -9.62 -3.67 2.81
N ASN A 122 -8.37 -3.23 2.69
CA ASN A 122 -8.02 -1.82 2.53
C ASN A 122 -8.61 -1.24 1.23
N LEU A 123 -8.52 -2.00 0.12
CA LEU A 123 -9.07 -1.61 -1.17
C LEU A 123 -10.60 -1.43 -1.14
N GLN A 124 -11.33 -2.31 -0.44
CA GLN A 124 -12.78 -2.22 -0.26
C GLN A 124 -13.17 -0.96 0.55
N GLY A 125 -12.34 -0.56 1.52
CA GLY A 125 -12.49 0.68 2.28
C GLY A 125 -12.36 1.97 1.45
N LEU A 126 -11.94 1.88 0.17
CA LEU A 126 -11.78 3.06 -0.68
C LEU A 126 -13.09 3.55 -1.35
N MET A 127 -14.22 2.85 -1.17
CA MET A 127 -15.52 3.23 -1.74
C MET A 127 -15.52 3.35 -3.29
N ILE A 128 -14.68 2.55 -3.96
CA ILE A 128 -14.57 2.50 -5.43
C ILE A 128 -15.35 1.27 -5.94
N PRO A 129 -16.35 1.44 -6.83
CA PRO A 129 -17.09 0.32 -7.41
C PRO A 129 -16.17 -0.70 -8.10
N ALA A 130 -16.45 -2.00 -7.91
CA ALA A 130 -15.61 -3.08 -8.40
C ALA A 130 -15.34 -3.07 -9.92
N ASP A 131 -16.27 -2.51 -10.72
CA ASP A 131 -16.11 -2.35 -12.17
C ASP A 131 -14.99 -1.37 -12.58
N PHE A 132 -14.58 -0.47 -11.69
CA PHE A 132 -13.45 0.44 -11.94
C PHE A 132 -12.10 -0.19 -11.55
N LEU A 133 -12.09 -1.34 -10.87
CA LEU A 133 -10.90 -2.03 -10.37
C LEU A 133 -10.56 -3.29 -11.19
N THR A 134 -10.76 -3.20 -12.51
CA THR A 134 -10.68 -4.34 -13.45
C THR A 134 -9.29 -4.58 -14.05
N LYS A 135 -8.32 -3.66 -13.87
CA LYS A 135 -6.96 -3.75 -14.44
C LYS A 135 -5.92 -3.96 -13.34
N ILE A 136 -5.23 -5.11 -13.36
CA ILE A 136 -4.25 -5.53 -12.35
C ILE A 136 -2.91 -5.85 -13.00
N PHE A 137 -1.82 -5.35 -12.43
CA PHE A 137 -0.44 -5.49 -12.91
C PHE A 137 0.39 -6.17 -11.81
N LEU A 138 0.84 -7.39 -12.04
CA LEU A 138 1.60 -8.18 -11.07
C LEU A 138 3.11 -8.04 -11.33
N THR A 139 3.87 -7.63 -10.31
CA THR A 139 5.33 -7.57 -10.37
C THR A 139 5.94 -8.97 -10.37
N HIS A 140 5.36 -9.88 -9.59
CA HIS A 140 5.72 -11.30 -9.53
C HIS A 140 4.65 -12.14 -8.81
N LEU A 141 4.96 -13.42 -8.59
CA LEU A 141 3.99 -14.45 -8.17
C LEU A 141 4.19 -14.97 -6.73
N HIS A 142 4.85 -14.21 -5.84
CA HIS A 142 4.79 -14.51 -4.39
C HIS A 142 3.42 -14.14 -3.82
N THR A 143 2.95 -14.89 -2.81
CA THR A 143 1.59 -14.76 -2.26
C THR A 143 1.26 -13.36 -1.73
N ASP A 144 2.27 -12.65 -1.25
CA ASP A 144 2.22 -11.27 -0.80
C ASP A 144 2.15 -10.22 -1.92
N HIS A 145 2.09 -10.65 -3.19
CA HIS A 145 1.93 -9.77 -4.34
C HIS A 145 0.70 -10.11 -5.22
N TRP A 146 0.04 -11.25 -5.02
CA TRP A 146 -1.19 -11.60 -5.77
C TRP A 146 -2.21 -12.47 -5.02
N GLY A 147 -2.01 -12.80 -3.74
CA GLY A 147 -2.88 -13.72 -3.00
C GLY A 147 -4.35 -13.30 -2.96
N ASP A 148 -4.62 -12.00 -2.87
CA ASP A 148 -5.96 -11.43 -2.85
C ASP A 148 -6.57 -11.23 -4.25
N LEU A 149 -5.87 -11.61 -5.34
CA LEU A 149 -6.49 -11.68 -6.68
C LEU A 149 -7.73 -12.57 -6.66
N THR A 150 -7.71 -13.64 -5.87
CA THR A 150 -8.85 -14.53 -5.60
C THR A 150 -10.00 -13.79 -4.92
N SER A 151 -9.67 -12.96 -3.93
CA SER A 151 -10.61 -12.15 -3.13
C SER A 151 -11.25 -11.06 -3.99
N LEU A 152 -10.49 -10.35 -4.82
CA LEU A 152 -11.01 -9.36 -5.79
C LEU A 152 -11.84 -10.02 -6.90
N TRP A 153 -11.39 -11.18 -7.41
CA TRP A 153 -12.14 -11.95 -8.41
C TRP A 153 -13.50 -12.37 -7.88
N ALA A 154 -13.56 -13.02 -6.72
CA ALA A 154 -14.79 -13.47 -6.10
C ALA A 154 -15.61 -12.30 -5.56
N GLY A 155 -15.07 -11.53 -4.61
CA GLY A 155 -15.76 -10.42 -3.94
C GLY A 155 -16.31 -9.39 -4.93
N GLY A 156 -15.49 -8.97 -5.90
CA GLY A 156 -15.92 -8.04 -6.94
C GLY A 156 -17.04 -8.57 -7.84
N TRP A 157 -17.12 -9.88 -8.08
CA TRP A 157 -18.22 -10.47 -8.87
C TRP A 157 -19.54 -10.49 -8.07
N THR A 158 -19.49 -10.76 -6.75
CA THR A 158 -20.65 -10.57 -5.86
C THR A 158 -21.05 -9.10 -5.69
N ALA A 159 -20.08 -8.18 -5.73
CA ALA A 159 -20.27 -6.73 -5.76
C ALA A 159 -20.75 -6.19 -7.12
N GLY A 160 -21.25 -7.07 -8.01
CA GLY A 160 -21.90 -6.64 -9.25
C GLY A 160 -20.96 -6.16 -10.37
N ARG A 161 -19.64 -6.44 -10.31
CA ARG A 161 -18.73 -6.26 -11.45
C ARG A 161 -19.34 -6.93 -12.70
N THR A 162 -19.34 -6.22 -13.81
CA THR A 162 -19.97 -6.63 -15.07
C THR A 162 -18.96 -7.12 -16.11
N GLY A 163 -17.69 -6.73 -15.97
CA GLY A 163 -16.59 -7.15 -16.84
C GLY A 163 -15.64 -8.19 -16.22
N PRO A 164 -14.85 -8.89 -17.05
CA PRO A 164 -13.78 -9.77 -16.58
C PRO A 164 -12.68 -8.96 -15.88
N LEU A 165 -11.92 -9.60 -15.00
CA LEU A 165 -10.63 -9.04 -14.59
C LEU A 165 -9.62 -9.14 -15.72
N GLN A 166 -8.71 -8.17 -15.81
CA GLN A 166 -7.62 -8.13 -16.77
C GLN A 166 -6.31 -8.07 -16.00
N VAL A 167 -5.47 -9.09 -16.18
CA VAL A 167 -4.23 -9.29 -15.42
C VAL A 167 -3.04 -9.23 -16.38
N TRP A 168 -2.15 -8.27 -16.16
CA TRP A 168 -0.84 -8.19 -16.78
C TRP A 168 0.20 -8.74 -15.80
N GLY A 169 1.10 -9.60 -16.28
CA GLY A 169 2.19 -10.10 -15.46
C GLY A 169 3.25 -10.84 -16.27
N PRO A 170 4.44 -11.05 -15.67
CA PRO A 170 5.56 -11.66 -16.35
C PRO A 170 5.34 -13.16 -16.62
N SER A 171 5.99 -13.65 -17.67
CA SER A 171 6.31 -15.07 -17.83
C SER A 171 7.44 -15.48 -16.86
N GLY A 172 7.68 -16.78 -16.70
CA GLY A 172 8.87 -17.29 -16.03
C GLY A 172 9.87 -17.89 -17.02
N ALA A 173 10.99 -18.42 -16.52
CA ALA A 173 11.94 -19.18 -17.34
C ALA A 173 11.36 -20.47 -17.98
N ARG A 174 10.14 -20.87 -17.61
CA ARG A 174 9.38 -22.03 -18.09
C ARG A 174 7.88 -21.81 -17.85
N GLU A 175 7.02 -22.51 -18.58
CA GLU A 175 5.55 -22.29 -18.55
C GLU A 175 4.97 -22.35 -17.13
N ASP A 176 5.37 -23.33 -16.33
CA ASP A 176 4.87 -23.54 -14.95
C ASP A 176 5.30 -22.45 -13.95
N MET A 177 6.11 -21.47 -14.38
CA MET A 177 6.54 -20.31 -13.59
C MET A 177 5.92 -18.99 -14.09
N GLY A 178 5.08 -19.01 -15.13
CA GLY A 178 4.46 -17.81 -15.71
C GLY A 178 3.10 -17.43 -15.10
N THR A 179 2.75 -16.16 -15.21
CA THR A 179 1.46 -15.60 -14.76
C THR A 179 0.26 -16.32 -15.41
N ALA A 180 0.35 -16.66 -16.70
CA ALA A 180 -0.73 -17.36 -17.40
C ALA A 180 -0.98 -18.76 -16.83
N TYR A 181 0.07 -19.49 -16.47
CA TYR A 181 -0.06 -20.78 -15.81
C TYR A 181 -0.60 -20.65 -14.38
N ALA A 182 -0.10 -19.67 -13.61
CA ALA A 182 -0.54 -19.43 -12.23
C ALA A 182 -2.05 -19.11 -12.16
N VAL A 183 -2.52 -18.11 -12.91
CA VAL A 183 -3.94 -17.69 -12.92
C VAL A 183 -4.85 -18.81 -13.44
N LYS A 184 -4.43 -19.54 -14.48
CA LYS A 184 -5.18 -20.69 -15.02
C LYS A 184 -5.37 -21.81 -14.00
N ASN A 185 -4.37 -22.08 -13.16
CA ASN A 185 -4.48 -23.11 -12.13
C ASN A 185 -5.14 -22.59 -10.84
N MET A 186 -5.05 -21.29 -10.54
CA MET A 186 -5.86 -20.61 -9.53
C MET A 186 -7.36 -20.81 -9.83
N LEU A 187 -7.83 -20.49 -11.05
CA LEU A 187 -9.24 -20.67 -11.42
C LEU A 187 -9.71 -22.14 -11.32
N LYS A 188 -8.81 -23.13 -11.52
CA LYS A 188 -9.13 -24.54 -11.25
C LYS A 188 -9.23 -24.85 -9.75
N ALA A 189 -8.37 -24.27 -8.92
CA ALA A 189 -8.42 -24.44 -7.47
C ALA A 189 -9.75 -23.92 -6.89
N TYR A 190 -10.25 -22.80 -7.43
CA TYR A 190 -11.55 -22.21 -7.06
C TYR A 190 -12.71 -22.64 -7.97
N ASN A 191 -12.58 -23.75 -8.71
CA ASN A 191 -13.61 -24.18 -9.67
C ASN A 191 -14.97 -24.45 -9.03
N TRP A 192 -15.03 -24.89 -7.77
CA TRP A 192 -16.30 -25.09 -7.07
C TRP A 192 -17.06 -23.77 -6.86
N ASP A 193 -16.35 -22.71 -6.47
CA ASP A 193 -16.93 -21.35 -6.35
C ASP A 193 -17.38 -20.86 -7.73
N TYR A 194 -16.49 -20.93 -8.74
CA TYR A 194 -16.83 -20.51 -10.11
C TYR A 194 -18.09 -21.20 -10.65
N MET A 195 -18.20 -22.52 -10.54
CA MET A 195 -19.31 -23.29 -11.11
C MET A 195 -20.63 -23.00 -10.39
N THR A 196 -20.62 -23.04 -9.04
CA THR A 196 -21.83 -22.78 -8.24
C THR A 196 -22.34 -21.35 -8.41
N ARG A 197 -21.42 -20.37 -8.47
CA ARG A 197 -21.73 -18.96 -8.68
C ARG A 197 -22.21 -18.66 -10.11
N ALA A 198 -21.58 -19.25 -11.12
CA ALA A 198 -21.98 -19.07 -12.51
C ALA A 198 -23.38 -19.65 -12.83
N ALA A 199 -23.89 -20.57 -12.02
CA ALA A 199 -25.24 -21.08 -12.15
C ALA A 199 -26.32 -20.04 -11.74
N ILE A 200 -25.95 -19.00 -10.98
CA ILE A 200 -26.88 -17.98 -10.46
C ILE A 200 -26.56 -16.54 -10.92
N ILE A 201 -25.29 -16.23 -11.20
CA ILE A 201 -24.84 -14.93 -11.74
C ILE A 201 -24.24 -15.17 -13.12
N ASN A 202 -24.41 -14.24 -14.06
CA ASN A 202 -23.79 -14.31 -15.38
C ASN A 202 -22.27 -14.62 -15.28
N PRO A 203 -21.71 -15.56 -16.06
CA PRO A 203 -20.33 -15.99 -15.93
C PRO A 203 -19.27 -15.02 -16.48
N ALA A 204 -19.64 -14.02 -17.29
CA ALA A 204 -18.68 -13.12 -17.95
C ALA A 204 -17.75 -12.34 -16.99
N PRO A 205 -18.20 -11.85 -15.81
CA PRO A 205 -17.31 -11.21 -14.83
C PRO A 205 -16.44 -12.21 -14.05
N GLY A 206 -16.76 -13.51 -14.13
CA GLY A 206 -15.97 -14.59 -13.56
C GLY A 206 -14.76 -15.00 -14.40
N GLU A 207 -14.63 -14.47 -15.62
CA GLU A 207 -13.43 -14.65 -16.45
C GLU A 207 -12.27 -13.78 -15.97
N ILE A 208 -11.04 -14.26 -16.20
CA ILE A 208 -9.80 -13.47 -16.06
C ILE A 208 -9.05 -13.53 -17.40
N LYS A 209 -8.82 -12.37 -18.00
CA LYS A 209 -8.03 -12.21 -19.22
C LYS A 209 -6.58 -11.92 -18.84
N VAL A 210 -5.68 -12.86 -19.12
CA VAL A 210 -4.25 -12.71 -18.81
C VAL A 210 -3.49 -12.22 -20.04
N THR A 211 -2.75 -11.12 -19.86
CA THR A 211 -1.73 -10.65 -20.80
C THR A 211 -0.36 -10.95 -20.20
N GLU A 212 0.19 -12.10 -20.58
CA GLU A 212 1.54 -12.50 -20.16
C GLU A 212 2.59 -11.92 -21.12
N PHE A 213 3.67 -11.37 -20.57
CA PHE A 213 4.77 -10.76 -21.33
C PHE A 213 6.14 -11.31 -20.90
N ASP A 214 7.16 -11.23 -21.76
CA ASP A 214 8.49 -11.77 -21.44
C ASP A 214 9.15 -10.97 -20.29
N TYR A 215 9.45 -11.63 -19.16
CA TYR A 215 10.14 -11.03 -18.02
C TYR A 215 11.52 -10.44 -18.37
N LYS A 216 12.14 -10.89 -19.47
CA LYS A 216 13.41 -10.34 -19.98
C LYS A 216 13.24 -9.08 -20.81
N GLY A 217 12.02 -8.63 -21.09
CA GLY A 217 11.75 -7.37 -21.78
C GLY A 217 12.36 -6.21 -20.99
N VAL A 218 13.18 -5.37 -21.63
CA VAL A 218 13.94 -4.32 -20.96
C VAL A 218 13.36 -2.95 -21.31
N ASN A 219 12.51 -2.42 -20.42
CA ASN A 219 11.77 -1.16 -20.60
C ASN A 219 10.76 -1.19 -21.78
N GLU A 220 10.29 -2.41 -22.11
CA GLU A 220 9.32 -2.66 -23.17
C GLU A 220 7.91 -2.24 -22.73
N VAL A 221 7.08 -1.81 -23.67
CA VAL A 221 5.68 -1.42 -23.41
C VAL A 221 4.83 -2.68 -23.26
N ILE A 222 4.18 -2.84 -22.10
CA ILE A 222 3.28 -3.99 -21.80
C ILE A 222 1.80 -3.60 -21.78
N TYR A 223 1.50 -2.30 -21.74
CA TYR A 223 0.15 -1.74 -21.83
C TYR A 223 0.21 -0.33 -22.40
N GLN A 224 -0.70 -0.01 -23.33
CA GLN A 224 -0.85 1.34 -23.88
C GLN A 224 -2.31 1.60 -24.28
N GLU A 225 -3.01 2.40 -23.47
CA GLU A 225 -4.43 2.73 -23.67
C GLU A 225 -4.72 4.10 -23.02
N ASN A 226 -5.68 4.88 -23.56
CA ASN A 226 -6.15 6.15 -22.98
C ASN A 226 -5.07 7.21 -22.61
N GLY A 227 -3.93 7.17 -23.29
CA GLY A 227 -2.78 8.04 -23.02
C GLY A 227 -1.88 7.59 -21.86
N VAL A 228 -2.19 6.45 -21.24
CA VAL A 228 -1.36 5.73 -20.27
C VAL A 228 -0.45 4.77 -21.02
N THR A 229 0.83 4.74 -20.67
CA THR A 229 1.80 3.72 -21.09
C THR A 229 2.37 3.06 -19.86
N ILE A 230 2.38 1.72 -19.80
CA ILE A 230 3.10 0.99 -18.75
C ILE A 230 4.21 0.16 -19.38
N ARG A 231 5.41 0.28 -18.81
CA ARG A 231 6.60 -0.46 -19.20
C ARG A 231 7.05 -1.40 -18.10
N SER A 232 7.73 -2.48 -18.45
CA SER A 232 8.38 -3.38 -17.49
C SER A 232 9.87 -3.55 -17.76
N TRP A 233 10.63 -3.87 -16.71
CA TRP A 233 12.02 -4.34 -16.81
C TRP A 233 12.33 -5.39 -15.74
N PRO A 234 13.36 -6.24 -15.91
CA PRO A 234 13.60 -7.36 -14.99
C PRO A 234 14.01 -6.91 -13.58
N ALA A 235 13.60 -7.69 -12.59
CA ALA A 235 14.07 -7.61 -11.21
C ALA A 235 14.96 -8.83 -10.87
N ILE A 236 15.69 -8.75 -9.75
CA ILE A 236 16.56 -9.83 -9.26
C ILE A 236 16.03 -10.30 -7.90
N HIS A 237 15.10 -11.26 -7.90
CA HIS A 237 14.45 -11.72 -6.68
C HIS A 237 14.03 -13.20 -6.80
N ALA A 238 14.48 -14.04 -5.86
CA ALA A 238 14.24 -15.49 -5.76
C ALA A 238 14.64 -16.38 -6.97
N GLY A 239 14.22 -16.04 -8.19
CA GLY A 239 14.53 -16.70 -9.45
C GLY A 239 13.97 -15.93 -10.66
N ASP A 240 14.10 -16.46 -11.86
CA ASP A 240 13.69 -15.79 -13.11
C ASP A 240 12.16 -15.64 -13.22
N GLY A 241 11.69 -14.39 -13.28
CA GLY A 241 10.28 -14.03 -13.43
C GLY A 241 9.93 -12.60 -12.97
N PRO A 242 10.40 -12.12 -11.79
CA PRO A 242 10.03 -10.80 -11.28
C PRO A 242 10.45 -9.64 -12.17
N ILE A 243 9.62 -8.59 -12.17
CA ILE A 243 9.82 -7.33 -12.89
C ILE A 243 9.47 -6.13 -12.02
N SER A 244 9.93 -4.94 -12.42
CA SER A 244 9.40 -3.65 -11.98
C SER A 244 8.52 -3.03 -13.08
N PHE A 245 7.68 -2.06 -12.72
CA PHE A 245 6.90 -1.26 -13.67
C PHE A 245 7.25 0.24 -13.63
N SER A 246 7.10 0.92 -14.76
CA SER A 246 6.84 2.37 -14.79
C SER A 246 5.52 2.66 -15.51
N LEU A 247 4.63 3.42 -14.85
CA LEU A 247 3.46 4.05 -15.45
C LEU A 247 3.85 5.46 -15.91
N GLU A 248 3.64 5.75 -17.18
CA GLU A 248 3.84 7.04 -17.83
C GLU A 248 2.47 7.55 -18.31
N TRP A 249 1.99 8.70 -17.81
CA TRP A 249 0.72 9.29 -18.21
C TRP A 249 0.76 10.82 -18.09
N ASN A 250 0.31 11.54 -19.11
CA ASN A 250 0.22 13.02 -19.10
C ASN A 250 1.53 13.68 -18.61
N GLY A 251 2.70 13.19 -19.06
CA GLY A 251 4.01 13.70 -18.64
C GLY A 251 4.38 13.47 -17.16
N TYR A 252 3.59 12.70 -16.42
CA TYR A 252 3.96 12.13 -15.13
C TYR A 252 4.54 10.73 -15.30
N LYS A 253 5.35 10.31 -14.33
CA LYS A 253 5.97 9.00 -14.25
C LYS A 253 5.97 8.47 -12.81
N VAL A 254 5.30 7.34 -12.61
CA VAL A 254 5.25 6.60 -11.33
C VAL A 254 5.93 5.25 -11.52
N VAL A 255 6.83 4.88 -10.62
CA VAL A 255 7.59 3.63 -10.69
C VAL A 255 7.23 2.73 -9.51
N ILE A 256 6.88 1.48 -9.81
CA ILE A 256 6.62 0.42 -8.82
C ILE A 256 7.73 -0.63 -8.97
N GLY A 257 8.64 -0.69 -8.01
CA GLY A 257 9.82 -1.54 -8.08
C GLY A 257 9.55 -3.03 -8.02
N GLY A 258 8.51 -3.45 -7.29
CA GLY A 258 8.42 -4.82 -6.80
C GLY A 258 9.63 -5.18 -5.92
N ASP A 259 9.82 -6.48 -5.72
CA ASP A 259 10.90 -7.01 -4.90
C ASP A 259 12.15 -7.21 -5.76
N THR A 260 13.29 -6.71 -5.33
CA THR A 260 14.55 -6.85 -6.08
C THR A 260 15.77 -6.53 -5.23
N ALA A 261 16.74 -7.46 -5.22
CA ALA A 261 18.12 -7.08 -4.94
C ALA A 261 18.59 -5.96 -5.90
N PRO A 262 19.53 -5.08 -5.50
CA PRO A 262 19.89 -3.90 -6.28
C PRO A 262 20.31 -4.23 -7.72
N ASN A 263 19.59 -3.69 -8.70
CA ASN A 263 19.77 -4.03 -10.12
C ASN A 263 20.03 -2.79 -11.00
N LYS A 264 20.67 -3.00 -12.15
CA LYS A 264 21.03 -1.91 -13.08
C LYS A 264 19.85 -1.32 -13.86
N TRP A 265 18.75 -2.07 -14.01
CA TRP A 265 17.63 -1.68 -14.84
C TRP A 265 16.78 -0.62 -14.14
N PHE A 266 16.51 -0.78 -12.84
CA PHE A 266 15.85 0.24 -12.04
C PHE A 266 16.64 1.56 -12.05
N LEU A 267 17.97 1.51 -11.89
CA LEU A 267 18.83 2.70 -11.97
C LEU A 267 18.76 3.45 -13.31
N GLU A 268 18.46 2.75 -14.40
CA GLU A 268 18.36 3.34 -15.74
C GLU A 268 16.94 3.85 -16.03
N TYR A 269 15.92 3.03 -15.76
CA TYR A 269 14.56 3.28 -16.22
C TYR A 269 13.66 3.96 -15.19
N ALA A 270 14.01 3.97 -13.90
CA ALA A 270 13.29 4.74 -12.90
C ALA A 270 13.65 6.24 -12.91
N LYS A 271 14.68 6.67 -13.66
CA LYS A 271 15.11 8.08 -13.77
C LYS A 271 13.93 9.00 -14.09
N ASP A 272 14.00 10.20 -13.53
CA ASP A 272 13.04 11.29 -13.73
C ASP A 272 11.59 10.94 -13.31
N ALA A 273 11.42 9.94 -12.43
CA ALA A 273 10.12 9.62 -11.83
C ALA A 273 9.64 10.73 -10.88
N ASP A 274 8.34 11.02 -10.90
CA ASP A 274 7.70 11.83 -9.88
C ASP A 274 7.71 11.07 -8.55
N LEU A 275 7.22 9.83 -8.56
CA LEU A 275 7.16 8.96 -7.40
C LEU A 275 7.84 7.62 -7.72
N ALA A 276 8.86 7.25 -6.93
CA ALA A 276 9.56 5.97 -7.08
C ALA A 276 9.37 5.10 -5.83
N VAL A 277 8.59 4.03 -5.96
CA VAL A 277 8.35 3.01 -4.95
C VAL A 277 9.36 1.87 -5.13
N HIS A 278 10.06 1.49 -4.07
CA HIS A 278 11.03 0.38 -4.09
C HIS A 278 11.11 -0.29 -2.72
N GLU A 279 11.36 -1.60 -2.65
CA GLU A 279 11.56 -2.27 -1.37
C GLU A 279 12.75 -1.66 -0.60
N ALA A 280 12.63 -1.56 0.72
CA ALA A 280 13.70 -1.18 1.64
C ALA A 280 13.63 -2.09 2.85
N PHE A 281 14.32 -3.23 2.76
CA PHE A 281 14.07 -4.37 3.64
C PHE A 281 14.49 -4.13 5.10
N MET A 282 13.85 -4.85 6.02
CA MET A 282 14.21 -4.84 7.45
C MET A 282 15.69 -5.17 7.65
N THR A 283 16.33 -4.52 8.62
CA THR A 283 17.77 -4.66 8.84
C THR A 283 18.16 -6.10 9.23
N SER A 284 19.40 -6.50 8.90
CA SER A 284 19.95 -7.79 9.34
C SER A 284 19.88 -7.98 10.86
N LYS A 285 19.96 -6.90 11.64
CA LYS A 285 19.81 -6.93 13.10
C LYS A 285 18.38 -7.36 13.49
N THR A 286 17.36 -6.78 12.85
CA THR A 286 15.95 -7.17 13.05
C THR A 286 15.71 -8.66 12.78
N PHE A 287 16.37 -9.25 11.78
CA PHE A 287 16.28 -10.70 11.51
C PHE A 287 16.95 -11.57 12.59
N VAL A 288 18.08 -11.14 13.14
CA VAL A 288 18.71 -11.84 14.28
C VAL A 288 17.81 -11.75 15.53
N GLU A 289 17.28 -10.57 15.83
CA GLU A 289 16.54 -10.30 17.07
C GLU A 289 15.09 -10.83 17.05
N LYS A 290 14.33 -10.58 15.97
CA LYS A 290 12.90 -10.95 15.91
C LYS A 290 12.64 -12.33 15.30
N TYR A 291 13.51 -12.81 14.41
CA TYR A 291 13.34 -14.10 13.72
C TYR A 291 14.32 -15.20 14.19
N GLY A 292 15.25 -14.88 15.12
CA GLY A 292 16.25 -15.83 15.61
C GLY A 292 17.23 -16.31 14.52
N GLN A 293 17.37 -15.57 13.42
CA GLN A 293 18.17 -15.99 12.27
C GLN A 293 19.67 -15.96 12.59
N PRO A 294 20.47 -16.94 12.10
CA PRO A 294 21.92 -16.87 12.17
C PRO A 294 22.43 -15.58 11.50
N PRO A 295 23.36 -14.82 12.11
CA PRO A 295 23.84 -13.54 11.57
C PRO A 295 24.32 -13.59 10.12
N GLN A 296 24.89 -14.72 9.70
CA GLN A 296 25.35 -14.94 8.32
C GLN A 296 24.19 -15.01 7.31
N LEU A 297 23.04 -15.58 7.71
CA LEU A 297 21.84 -15.64 6.88
C LEU A 297 21.12 -14.28 6.87
N ALA A 298 21.00 -13.64 8.04
CA ALA A 298 20.46 -12.29 8.17
C ALA A 298 21.23 -11.26 7.31
N ALA A 299 22.56 -11.36 7.23
CA ALA A 299 23.37 -10.55 6.33
C ALA A 299 23.07 -10.83 4.85
N ARG A 300 22.96 -12.11 4.44
CA ARG A 300 22.65 -12.48 3.04
C ARG A 300 21.27 -12.00 2.58
N ILE A 301 20.29 -11.93 3.47
CA ILE A 301 18.97 -11.35 3.19
C ILE A 301 19.10 -9.93 2.63
N ASN A 302 19.86 -9.06 3.31
CA ASN A 302 20.07 -7.67 2.93
C ASN A 302 21.13 -7.44 1.82
N LEU A 303 21.83 -8.49 1.37
CA LEU A 303 22.97 -8.39 0.43
C LEU A 303 22.80 -9.23 -0.84
N THR A 304 21.81 -10.11 -0.91
CA THR A 304 21.66 -11.09 -2.00
C THR A 304 20.21 -11.33 -2.41
N PHE A 305 19.26 -11.23 -1.48
CA PHE A 305 17.85 -11.56 -1.75
C PHE A 305 16.96 -10.31 -1.88
N HIS A 306 17.23 -9.28 -1.07
CA HIS A 306 16.48 -8.02 -1.04
C HIS A 306 17.42 -6.80 -1.03
N THR A 307 16.88 -5.63 -1.33
CA THR A 307 17.53 -4.32 -1.19
C THR A 307 17.49 -3.84 0.26
N SER A 308 18.66 -3.65 0.88
CA SER A 308 18.79 -3.03 2.21
C SER A 308 18.43 -1.53 2.20
N ALA A 309 18.15 -0.97 3.37
CA ALA A 309 17.95 0.47 3.58
C ALA A 309 19.05 1.35 2.94
N GLN A 310 20.34 1.04 3.16
CA GLN A 310 21.46 1.75 2.55
C GLN A 310 21.51 1.59 1.02
N ALA A 311 21.13 0.42 0.50
CA ALA A 311 21.07 0.20 -0.93
C ALA A 311 19.90 0.94 -1.59
N PHE A 312 18.73 1.00 -0.94
CA PHE A 312 17.59 1.82 -1.35
C PHE A 312 18.00 3.30 -1.44
N GLY A 313 18.65 3.84 -0.41
CA GLY A 313 19.09 5.23 -0.43
C GLY A 313 20.12 5.48 -1.56
N LYS A 314 21.05 4.56 -1.78
CA LYS A 314 22.00 4.66 -2.90
C LYS A 314 21.31 4.59 -4.28
N ILE A 315 20.26 3.79 -4.42
CA ILE A 315 19.40 3.74 -5.61
C ILE A 315 18.71 5.09 -5.82
N MET A 316 18.01 5.60 -4.80
CA MET A 316 17.23 6.84 -4.90
C MET A 316 18.10 8.09 -5.10
N SER A 317 19.31 8.15 -4.55
CA SER A 317 20.30 9.20 -4.87
C SER A 317 20.85 9.13 -6.30
N THR A 318 20.72 7.99 -6.97
CA THR A 318 21.12 7.81 -8.37
C THR A 318 19.96 8.13 -9.31
N VAL A 319 18.76 7.65 -8.99
CA VAL A 319 17.50 7.86 -9.73
C VAL A 319 17.00 9.30 -9.62
N ARG A 320 17.14 9.91 -8.43
CA ARG A 320 16.70 11.27 -8.07
C ARG A 320 15.23 11.55 -8.42
N PRO A 321 14.27 10.78 -7.88
CA PRO A 321 12.85 11.06 -8.08
C PRO A 321 12.44 12.37 -7.39
N ARG A 322 11.28 12.94 -7.75
CA ARG A 322 10.72 14.07 -6.97
C ARG A 322 10.38 13.63 -5.54
N HIS A 323 9.95 12.38 -5.35
CA HIS A 323 9.71 11.77 -4.05
C HIS A 323 9.95 10.25 -4.09
N ALA A 324 10.61 9.70 -3.08
CA ALA A 324 10.87 8.26 -2.95
C ALA A 324 9.95 7.61 -1.91
N VAL A 325 9.59 6.34 -2.11
CA VAL A 325 8.75 5.57 -1.17
C VAL A 325 9.43 4.24 -0.88
N ALA A 326 9.79 4.04 0.38
CA ALA A 326 10.31 2.79 0.92
C ALA A 326 9.15 1.92 1.42
N TYR A 327 9.07 0.65 1.00
CA TYR A 327 8.06 -0.32 1.48
C TYR A 327 8.70 -1.71 1.70
N HIS A 328 7.89 -2.75 2.00
CA HIS A 328 8.33 -4.14 2.22
C HIS A 328 9.19 -4.31 3.49
N PHE A 329 8.69 -3.71 4.56
CA PHE A 329 9.21 -3.90 5.92
C PHE A 329 8.06 -3.74 6.91
N PHE A 330 8.20 -4.36 8.09
CA PHE A 330 7.26 -4.09 9.18
C PHE A 330 7.53 -2.71 9.77
N ASN A 331 6.54 -1.82 9.74
CA ASN A 331 6.66 -0.41 10.14
C ASN A 331 6.39 -0.22 11.65
N ASP A 332 7.04 -1.03 12.49
CA ASP A 332 6.87 -0.98 13.96
C ASP A 332 7.69 0.17 14.58
N GLU A 333 7.31 0.61 15.79
CA GLU A 333 8.04 1.64 16.55
C GLU A 333 9.52 1.30 16.79
N ASP A 334 9.86 0.03 16.93
CA ASP A 334 11.23 -0.45 17.19
C ASP A 334 12.03 -0.81 15.92
N THR A 335 11.42 -0.73 14.73
CA THR A 335 12.03 -1.11 13.45
C THR A 335 12.18 0.07 12.48
N ARG A 336 11.15 0.92 12.34
CA ARG A 336 11.09 1.94 11.29
C ARG A 336 12.28 2.92 11.29
N TYR A 337 12.76 3.30 12.48
CA TYR A 337 13.85 4.26 12.63
C TYR A 337 15.18 3.70 12.10
N GLN A 338 15.45 2.41 12.27
CA GLN A 338 16.69 1.78 11.78
C GLN A 338 16.70 1.72 10.24
N VAL A 339 15.54 1.47 9.61
CA VAL A 339 15.40 1.50 8.15
C VAL A 339 15.53 2.94 7.64
N TYR A 340 14.86 3.90 8.29
CA TYR A 340 14.96 5.33 7.95
C TYR A 340 16.41 5.85 8.03
N GLU A 341 17.10 5.60 9.14
CA GLU A 341 18.51 6.00 9.34
C GLU A 341 19.41 5.40 8.26
N GLY A 342 19.27 4.10 7.95
CA GLY A 342 20.02 3.45 6.88
C GLY A 342 19.78 4.03 5.49
N ILE A 343 18.56 4.46 5.18
CA ILE A 343 18.27 5.21 3.94
C ILE A 343 18.96 6.57 3.97
N ARG A 344 18.89 7.29 5.09
CA ARG A 344 19.47 8.64 5.26
C ARG A 344 21.00 8.68 5.26
N GLU A 345 21.69 7.56 5.46
CA GLU A 345 23.14 7.46 5.19
C GLU A 345 23.50 7.79 3.73
N THR A 346 22.57 7.57 2.79
CA THR A 346 22.86 7.63 1.35
C THR A 346 21.84 8.40 0.51
N TYR A 347 20.72 8.88 1.08
CA TYR A 347 19.68 9.67 0.40
C TYR A 347 19.09 10.80 1.27
N ASP A 348 19.18 12.03 0.77
CA ASP A 348 18.73 13.27 1.41
C ASP A 348 17.43 13.86 0.80
N GLY A 349 16.93 13.30 -0.31
CA GLY A 349 15.71 13.76 -0.97
C GLY A 349 14.40 13.44 -0.22
N PRO A 350 13.24 13.87 -0.75
CA PRO A 350 11.94 13.59 -0.15
C PRO A 350 11.64 12.08 -0.09
N LEU A 351 11.18 11.61 1.07
CA LEU A 351 11.06 10.18 1.39
C LEU A 351 9.80 9.92 2.20
N SER A 352 9.06 8.88 1.83
CA SER A 352 8.04 8.23 2.64
C SER A 352 8.53 6.89 3.17
N MET A 353 8.24 6.61 4.44
CA MET A 353 8.35 5.29 5.04
C MET A 353 6.96 4.66 4.99
N ALA A 354 6.67 3.87 3.95
CA ALA A 354 5.32 3.42 3.65
C ALA A 354 4.70 2.61 4.80
N ASP A 355 3.44 2.88 5.06
CA ASP A 355 2.55 2.08 5.88
C ASP A 355 1.22 1.90 5.13
N ASP A 356 0.40 0.97 5.59
CA ASP A 356 -0.91 0.75 5.00
C ASP A 356 -1.77 2.02 5.10
N ASN A 357 -2.60 2.25 4.08
CA ASN A 357 -3.46 3.42 3.99
C ASN A 357 -2.66 4.75 3.97
N MET A 358 -1.43 4.76 3.46
CA MET A 358 -0.77 5.99 2.96
C MET A 358 -1.27 6.37 1.56
N VAL A 359 -1.29 7.66 1.26
CA VAL A 359 -1.67 8.20 -0.06
C VAL A 359 -0.77 9.36 -0.48
N TRP A 360 -0.49 9.42 -1.79
CA TRP A 360 0.28 10.48 -2.43
C TRP A 360 -0.54 11.11 -3.55
N ASN A 361 -0.87 12.39 -3.42
CA ASN A 361 -1.39 13.21 -4.50
C ASN A 361 -0.23 13.84 -5.26
N ILE A 362 -0.10 13.53 -6.56
CA ILE A 362 0.98 13.96 -7.45
C ILE A 362 0.42 15.00 -8.42
N THR A 363 0.91 16.23 -8.29
CA THR A 363 0.61 17.36 -9.19
C THR A 363 1.91 17.88 -9.82
N ARG A 364 1.81 18.83 -10.76
CA ARG A 364 3.00 19.50 -11.35
C ARG A 364 3.84 20.19 -10.28
N ASP A 365 3.19 20.87 -9.35
CA ASP A 365 3.87 21.73 -8.38
C ASP A 365 4.38 20.95 -7.17
N LYS A 366 3.58 20.02 -6.63
CA LYS A 366 3.96 19.24 -5.45
C LYS A 366 3.47 17.79 -5.46
N ILE A 367 4.15 16.97 -4.66
CA ILE A 367 3.68 15.67 -4.19
C ILE A 367 3.27 15.86 -2.73
N THR A 368 2.06 15.44 -2.37
CA THR A 368 1.53 15.58 -1.01
C THR A 368 1.21 14.21 -0.44
N GLU A 369 1.99 13.81 0.56
CA GLU A 369 1.77 12.62 1.39
C GLU A 369 0.67 12.91 2.44
N ARG A 370 -0.27 11.97 2.61
CA ARG A 370 -1.28 11.96 3.67
C ARG A 370 -1.57 10.53 4.12
N MET A 371 -2.27 10.38 5.24
CA MET A 371 -2.96 9.13 5.56
C MET A 371 -4.37 9.13 4.95
N VAL A 372 -4.83 7.94 4.57
CA VAL A 372 -6.21 7.61 4.26
C VAL A 372 -6.93 7.26 5.57
N ILE A 373 -8.13 7.79 5.75
CA ILE A 373 -9.04 7.41 6.84
C ILE A 373 -10.29 6.79 6.20
N SER A 374 -10.28 5.46 6.13
CA SER A 374 -11.31 4.59 5.56
C SER A 374 -12.16 3.91 6.64
N PRO A 375 -13.36 3.40 6.32
CA PRO A 375 -14.13 2.55 7.22
C PRO A 375 -13.50 1.16 7.38
N ASP A 376 -13.36 0.68 8.61
CA ASP A 376 -13.04 -0.72 8.92
C ASP A 376 -14.23 -1.64 8.56
N ASP A 377 -15.46 -1.19 8.88
CA ASP A 377 -16.72 -1.83 8.49
C ASP A 377 -17.09 -1.48 7.04
N ALA A 378 -16.21 -1.81 6.10
CA ALA A 378 -16.37 -1.48 4.68
C ALA A 378 -17.50 -2.28 4.01
N TRP A 379 -18.22 -1.62 3.09
CA TRP A 379 -19.25 -2.20 2.25
C TRP A 379 -18.92 -1.95 0.77
N ASP A 380 -19.56 -2.71 -0.13
CA ASP A 380 -19.56 -2.37 -1.55
C ASP A 380 -20.30 -1.04 -1.80
N VAL A 381 -19.87 -0.32 -2.84
CA VAL A 381 -20.50 0.91 -3.31
C VAL A 381 -20.91 0.73 -4.77
N PRO A 382 -22.21 0.84 -5.10
CA PRO A 382 -22.69 0.51 -6.44
C PRO A 382 -22.16 1.47 -7.50
N GLY A 383 -21.72 0.90 -8.63
CA GLY A 383 -21.31 1.63 -9.82
C GLY A 383 -22.49 2.05 -10.72
N PRO A 384 -22.21 2.76 -11.83
CA PRO A 384 -23.23 3.13 -12.82
C PRO A 384 -23.71 1.94 -13.67
N ASN A 385 -22.93 0.87 -13.73
CA ASN A 385 -23.25 -0.34 -14.48
C ASN A 385 -24.23 -1.23 -13.69
N ARG A 386 -25.01 -2.05 -14.40
CA ARG A 386 -25.94 -3.02 -13.80
C ARG A 386 -25.46 -4.44 -14.07
N PRO A 387 -25.60 -5.38 -13.11
CA PRO A 387 -25.28 -6.78 -13.31
C PRO A 387 -25.92 -7.37 -14.58
N LEU A 388 -25.16 -8.21 -15.28
CA LEU A 388 -25.62 -8.90 -16.47
C LEU A 388 -26.67 -9.97 -16.11
N PRO A 389 -27.68 -10.21 -16.98
CA PRO A 389 -28.70 -11.24 -16.72
C PRO A 389 -28.05 -12.65 -16.65
N PRO A 390 -28.50 -13.54 -15.75
CA PRO A 390 -27.93 -14.89 -15.61
C PRO A 390 -27.99 -15.73 -16.89
N ASP A 391 -27.01 -16.62 -17.06
CA ASP A 391 -26.96 -17.57 -18.17
C ASP A 391 -27.89 -18.77 -17.88
N ARG A 392 -29.13 -18.68 -18.39
CA ARG A 392 -30.17 -19.73 -18.26
C ARG A 392 -29.83 -21.06 -18.94
N SER A 393 -28.69 -21.18 -19.62
CA SER A 393 -28.24 -22.48 -20.17
C SER A 393 -27.44 -23.32 -19.17
N ARG A 394 -26.97 -22.71 -18.06
CA ARG A 394 -26.25 -23.43 -17.02
C ARG A 394 -27.19 -24.27 -16.17
N LYS A 395 -26.70 -25.44 -15.78
CA LYS A 395 -27.42 -26.35 -14.89
C LYS A 395 -27.14 -26.00 -13.44
N SER A 396 -28.10 -26.29 -12.57
CA SER A 396 -27.87 -26.30 -11.13
C SER A 396 -26.79 -27.32 -10.76
N GLU A 397 -25.87 -26.93 -9.87
CA GLU A 397 -24.87 -27.82 -9.25
C GLU A 397 -25.46 -28.61 -8.07
N TYR A 398 -26.75 -28.41 -7.73
CA TYR A 398 -27.43 -29.18 -6.70
C TYR A 398 -27.92 -30.55 -7.20
N THR A 399 -27.82 -31.55 -6.31
CA THR A 399 -28.50 -32.84 -6.51
C THR A 399 -29.89 -32.84 -5.87
N LYS A 400 -30.80 -33.70 -6.37
CA LYS A 400 -32.12 -33.92 -5.76
C LYS A 400 -32.02 -34.27 -4.28
N PHE A 401 -31.06 -35.12 -3.90
CA PHE A 401 -30.80 -35.52 -2.51
C PHE A 401 -30.49 -34.32 -1.61
N THR A 402 -29.71 -33.34 -2.09
CA THR A 402 -29.43 -32.11 -1.34
C THR A 402 -30.67 -31.23 -1.19
N LEU A 403 -31.48 -31.12 -2.25
CA LEU A 403 -32.69 -30.28 -2.25
C LEU A 403 -33.84 -30.87 -1.43
N GLU A 404 -33.91 -32.20 -1.31
CA GLU A 404 -34.86 -32.90 -0.42
C GLU A 404 -34.60 -32.64 1.08
N GLY A 405 -33.43 -32.10 1.43
CA GLY A 405 -33.08 -31.72 2.81
C GLY A 405 -33.55 -30.31 3.23
N ARG A 406 -34.33 -29.60 2.41
CA ARG A 406 -34.85 -28.26 2.77
C ARG A 406 -35.80 -28.34 3.98
N PHE A 407 -35.63 -27.41 4.90
CA PHE A 407 -36.58 -27.13 5.98
C PHE A 407 -37.57 -26.06 5.51
N ASP A 408 -38.87 -26.24 5.76
CA ASP A 408 -39.91 -25.28 5.41
C ASP A 408 -39.99 -24.19 6.48
N THR A 409 -39.84 -22.94 6.04
CA THR A 409 -39.89 -21.71 6.86
C THR A 409 -40.95 -20.72 6.37
N SER A 410 -41.85 -21.16 5.47
CA SER A 410 -42.87 -20.30 4.85
C SER A 410 -43.84 -19.67 5.86
N ASP A 411 -44.01 -20.28 7.03
CA ASP A 411 -44.82 -19.79 8.15
C ASP A 411 -44.23 -18.55 8.84
N VAL A 412 -42.89 -18.43 8.88
CA VAL A 412 -42.17 -17.27 9.45
C VAL A 412 -41.75 -16.26 8.40
N ASP A 413 -41.37 -16.70 7.20
CA ASP A 413 -40.84 -15.82 6.16
C ASP A 413 -41.91 -14.98 5.45
N GLY A 414 -43.14 -15.50 5.34
CA GLY A 414 -44.24 -14.81 4.64
C GLY A 414 -44.58 -13.42 5.19
N VAL A 415 -44.29 -13.15 6.47
CA VAL A 415 -44.57 -11.86 7.13
C VAL A 415 -43.64 -10.77 6.62
N TRP A 416 -42.31 -10.99 6.63
CA TRP A 416 -41.35 -10.00 6.17
C TRP A 416 -41.34 -9.91 4.65
N LEU A 417 -41.47 -11.05 3.95
CA LEU A 417 -41.45 -11.11 2.49
C LEU A 417 -42.58 -10.28 1.90
N LYS A 418 -43.79 -10.37 2.45
CA LYS A 418 -44.92 -9.55 2.00
C LYS A 418 -44.64 -8.05 2.14
N SER A 419 -44.13 -7.61 3.30
CA SER A 419 -43.79 -6.20 3.54
C SER A 419 -42.73 -5.70 2.55
N PHE A 420 -41.73 -6.53 2.26
CA PHE A 420 -40.68 -6.23 1.29
C PHE A 420 -41.21 -6.15 -0.15
N MET A 421 -42.07 -7.09 -0.56
CA MET A 421 -42.71 -7.06 -1.87
C MET A 421 -43.60 -5.83 -2.06
N GLU A 422 -44.34 -5.41 -1.03
CA GLU A 422 -45.15 -4.19 -1.05
C GLU A 422 -44.28 -2.91 -1.11
N GLU A 423 -43.15 -2.87 -0.41
CA GLU A 423 -42.20 -1.74 -0.44
C GLU A 423 -41.54 -1.53 -1.81
N TYR A 424 -41.10 -2.62 -2.46
CA TYR A 424 -40.37 -2.58 -3.73
C TYR A 424 -41.24 -2.84 -4.97
N GLY A 425 -42.55 -3.07 -4.79
CA GLY A 425 -43.50 -3.32 -5.89
C GLY A 425 -43.29 -4.65 -6.62
N LEU A 426 -42.77 -5.66 -5.91
CA LEU A 426 -42.44 -6.98 -6.46
C LEU A 426 -43.64 -7.92 -6.50
N THR A 427 -43.62 -8.87 -7.43
CA THR A 427 -44.59 -9.95 -7.58
C THR A 427 -43.98 -11.30 -7.21
N GLU A 428 -44.81 -12.33 -7.00
CA GLU A 428 -44.32 -13.70 -6.79
C GLU A 428 -43.50 -14.23 -7.99
N GLU A 429 -43.71 -13.69 -9.19
CA GLU A 429 -42.95 -14.07 -10.39
C GLU A 429 -41.52 -13.52 -10.34
N ASP A 430 -41.28 -12.35 -9.74
CA ASP A 430 -39.94 -11.77 -9.55
C ASP A 430 -39.10 -12.60 -8.56
N LEU A 431 -39.74 -13.39 -7.70
CA LEU A 431 -39.09 -14.29 -6.75
C LEU A 431 -38.77 -15.67 -7.34
N LYS A 432 -39.34 -16.02 -8.49
CA LYS A 432 -39.00 -17.26 -9.23
C LYS A 432 -37.70 -17.03 -9.98
N GLY A 433 -36.59 -17.12 -9.25
CA GLY A 433 -35.28 -17.34 -9.87
C GLY A 433 -35.36 -18.52 -10.83
N GLY A 434 -34.75 -18.39 -12.02
CA GLY A 434 -34.89 -19.39 -13.08
C GLY A 434 -34.36 -20.76 -12.66
N GLU A 435 -35.27 -21.72 -12.49
CA GLU A 435 -34.99 -23.14 -12.22
C GLU A 435 -34.35 -23.88 -13.40
#